data_AF-A0A9E5H010-F1
#
_entry.id   AF-A0A9E5H010-F1
#
_cell.length_a   1.000
_cell.length_b   1.000
_cell.length_c   1.000
_cell.angle_alpha   90.00
_cell.angle_beta   90.00
_cell.angle_gamma   90.00
#
_symmetry.space_group_name_H-M   'P 1'
#
loop_
_entity.id
_entity.type
_entity.pdbx_description
1 polymer ?
#
loop_
_entity_poly.entity_id
_entity_poly.type
_entity_poly.pdbx_seq_one_letter_code
_entity_poly.pdbx_strand_id
1 'polypeptide(L)'
;MTKKNSIKITLLLLFSLSYAPLLATQSLMFSKKEHADILSKRTQEHLDTLKNKEDCLECNGIIFQDEHNWNVWINGRKIESTCPHCARQHLKISDVKNNKIRLEWIHKGKKHLITIGPNQYYNAALSKVITINTTP
;
A
#
# COMPACT_ATOMS: atom_id res chain seq x y z
N MET A 1 15.83 -28.49 -70.11
CA MET A 1 15.17 -28.27 -68.81
C MET A 1 15.39 -26.84 -68.33
N THR A 2 14.33 -26.05 -68.49
CA THR A 2 13.92 -24.79 -67.83
C THR A 2 14.81 -24.16 -66.75
N LYS A 3 15.85 -23.42 -67.15
CA LYS A 3 16.70 -22.57 -66.28
C LYS A 3 16.15 -21.15 -66.04
N LYS A 4 14.84 -20.92 -66.23
CA LYS A 4 14.20 -19.58 -66.18
C LYS A 4 13.28 -19.34 -64.97
N ASN A 5 13.02 -20.37 -64.14
CA ASN A 5 12.05 -20.27 -63.04
C ASN A 5 12.66 -20.01 -61.66
N SER A 6 13.98 -20.05 -61.51
CA SER A 6 14.63 -19.86 -60.20
C SER A 6 14.73 -18.38 -59.79
N ILE A 7 14.89 -17.45 -60.74
CA ILE A 7 15.13 -16.02 -60.46
C ILE A 7 13.86 -15.30 -59.99
N LYS A 8 12.67 -15.74 -60.46
CA LYS A 8 11.38 -15.12 -60.06
C LYS A 8 10.97 -15.45 -58.62
N ILE A 9 11.41 -16.60 -58.09
CA ILE A 9 11.06 -17.03 -56.73
C ILE A 9 11.96 -16.32 -55.69
N THR A 10 13.22 -16.09 -56.03
CA THR A 10 14.15 -15.36 -55.14
C THR A 10 13.78 -13.89 -54.98
N LEU A 11 13.22 -13.26 -56.01
CA LEU A 11 12.80 -11.85 -55.95
C LEU A 11 11.52 -11.62 -55.13
N LEU A 12 10.62 -12.61 -55.05
CA LEU A 12 9.41 -12.52 -54.23
C LEU A 12 9.70 -12.67 -52.72
N LEU A 13 10.70 -13.49 -52.36
CA LEU A 13 11.11 -13.70 -50.96
C LEU A 13 11.86 -12.49 -50.36
N LEU A 14 12.42 -11.62 -51.20
CA LEU A 14 13.05 -10.36 -50.75
C LEU A 14 12.02 -9.26 -50.47
N PHE A 15 10.83 -9.32 -51.05
CA PHE A 15 9.76 -8.35 -50.79
C PHE A 15 8.96 -8.64 -49.51
N SER A 16 9.07 -9.85 -48.96
CA SER A 16 8.39 -10.21 -47.71
C SER A 16 9.18 -9.90 -46.44
N LEU A 17 10.45 -9.48 -46.54
CA LEU A 17 11.27 -9.14 -45.36
C LEU A 17 11.20 -7.65 -44.95
N SER A 18 10.55 -6.78 -45.71
CA SER A 18 10.52 -5.33 -45.42
C SER A 18 9.24 -4.83 -44.75
N TYR A 19 8.30 -5.72 -44.41
CA TYR A 19 7.08 -5.36 -43.66
C TYR A 19 7.00 -6.12 -42.34
N ALA A 20 8.03 -5.97 -41.51
CA ALA A 20 7.76 -6.00 -40.08
C ALA A 20 7.07 -4.68 -39.75
N PRO A 21 5.82 -4.65 -39.24
CA PRO A 21 5.34 -3.44 -38.61
C PRO A 21 6.28 -3.21 -37.43
N LEU A 22 7.14 -2.21 -37.57
CA LEU A 22 7.94 -1.69 -36.47
C LEU A 22 6.91 -1.14 -35.47
N LEU A 23 6.44 -2.01 -34.57
CA LEU A 23 5.69 -1.62 -33.39
C LEU A 23 6.65 -0.74 -32.62
N ALA A 24 6.59 0.56 -32.89
CA ALA A 24 7.26 1.58 -32.13
C ALA A 24 6.68 1.51 -30.72
N THR A 25 7.27 0.66 -29.89
CA THR A 25 7.14 0.73 -28.45
C THR A 25 7.79 2.06 -28.07
N GLN A 26 6.99 3.12 -28.07
CA GLN A 26 7.37 4.37 -27.46
C GLN A 26 7.57 4.09 -25.97
N SER A 27 8.81 3.77 -25.61
CA SER A 27 9.24 3.77 -24.23
C SER A 27 9.24 5.23 -23.80
N LEU A 28 8.17 5.65 -23.13
CA LEU A 28 8.14 6.92 -22.40
C LEU A 28 9.26 6.86 -21.36
N MET A 29 10.41 7.45 -21.71
CA MET A 29 11.51 7.69 -20.79
C MET A 29 11.06 8.79 -19.83
N PHE A 30 10.39 8.40 -18.76
CA PHE A 30 10.06 9.30 -17.67
C PHE A 30 11.36 9.82 -17.05
N SER A 31 11.39 11.13 -16.74
CA SER A 31 12.46 11.65 -15.91
C SER A 31 12.46 10.95 -14.54
N LYS A 32 13.60 10.93 -13.84
CA LYS A 32 13.67 10.34 -12.49
C LYS A 32 12.61 10.89 -11.54
N LYS A 33 12.25 12.17 -11.70
CA LYS A 33 11.21 12.83 -10.89
C LYS A 33 9.81 12.32 -11.23
N GLU A 34 9.44 12.28 -12.51
CA GLU A 34 8.12 11.76 -12.93
C GLU A 34 7.95 10.29 -12.55
N HIS A 35 9.01 9.49 -12.65
CA HIS A 35 8.98 8.09 -12.24
C HIS A 35 8.75 7.95 -10.72
N ALA A 36 9.40 8.79 -9.91
CA ALA A 36 9.19 8.83 -8.47
C ALA A 36 7.76 9.27 -8.10
N ASP A 37 7.23 10.28 -8.78
CA ASP A 37 5.86 10.78 -8.56
C ASP A 37 4.81 9.74 -8.93
N ILE A 38 4.98 9.03 -10.05
CA ILE A 38 4.09 7.94 -10.48
C ILE A 38 4.13 6.77 -9.49
N LEU A 39 5.33 6.38 -9.03
CA LEU A 39 5.48 5.34 -8.02
C LEU A 39 4.84 5.74 -6.70
N SER A 40 5.07 6.97 -6.25
CA SER A 40 4.47 7.52 -5.02
C SER A 40 2.95 7.51 -5.12
N LYS A 41 2.38 8.03 -6.21
CA LYS A 41 0.94 8.04 -6.46
C LYS A 41 0.34 6.64 -6.48
N ARG A 42 0.95 5.68 -7.19
CA ARG A 42 0.49 4.29 -7.21
C ARG A 42 0.59 3.62 -5.84
N THR A 43 1.62 3.93 -5.08
CA THR A 43 1.79 3.43 -3.70
C THR A 43 0.67 3.96 -2.82
N GLN A 44 0.36 5.25 -2.94
CA GLN A 44 -0.73 5.88 -2.20
C GLN A 44 -2.10 5.32 -2.61
N GLU A 45 -2.39 5.21 -3.90
CA GLU A 45 -3.64 4.61 -4.40
C GLU A 45 -3.78 3.14 -3.94
N HIS A 46 -2.70 2.37 -3.96
CA HIS A 46 -2.71 1.01 -3.44
C HIS A 46 -2.93 0.99 -1.93
N LEU A 47 -2.32 1.91 -1.18
CA LEU A 47 -2.53 2.07 0.25
C LEU A 47 -3.97 2.46 0.58
N ASP A 48 -4.57 3.34 -0.21
CA ASP A 48 -5.96 3.79 -0.08
C ASP A 48 -6.93 2.65 -0.40
N THR A 49 -6.59 1.81 -1.39
CA THR A 49 -7.34 0.59 -1.73
C THR A 49 -7.25 -0.44 -0.60
N LEU A 50 -6.10 -0.55 0.05
CA LEU A 50 -5.90 -1.39 1.24
C LEU A 50 -6.56 -0.79 2.49
N LYS A 51 -6.68 0.53 2.58
CA LYS A 51 -7.47 1.25 3.58
C LYS A 51 -8.96 1.23 3.21
N ASN A 52 -9.56 0.03 3.15
CA ASN A 52 -11.00 -0.02 3.36
C ASN A 52 -11.26 0.50 4.78
N LYS A 53 -11.79 1.72 4.91
CA LYS A 53 -11.83 2.47 6.19
C LYS A 53 -12.53 1.69 7.31
N GLU A 54 -13.45 0.81 6.95
CA GLU A 54 -14.17 -0.05 7.88
C GLU A 54 -13.32 -1.19 8.45
N ASP A 55 -12.35 -1.71 7.69
CA ASP A 55 -11.51 -2.84 8.07
C ASP A 55 -10.15 -2.41 8.66
N CYS A 56 -9.95 -1.11 8.86
CA CYS A 56 -8.66 -0.55 9.26
C CYS A 56 -8.69 0.21 10.58
N LEU A 57 -7.61 0.04 11.35
CA LEU A 57 -7.36 0.77 12.58
C LEU A 57 -6.02 1.49 12.47
N GLU A 58 -6.07 2.80 12.29
CA GLU A 58 -4.93 3.69 12.11
C GLU A 58 -4.54 4.34 13.43
N CYS A 59 -3.27 4.26 13.80
CA CYS A 59 -2.68 5.02 14.89
C CYS A 59 -2.07 6.30 14.34
N ASN A 60 -2.77 7.41 14.57
CA ASN A 60 -2.35 8.73 14.11
C ASN A 60 -1.22 9.30 14.97
N GLY A 61 -1.14 8.90 16.24
CA GLY A 61 -0.13 9.44 17.15
C GLY A 61 -0.24 8.88 18.56
N ILE A 62 0.86 8.99 19.29
CA ILE A 62 0.99 8.59 20.69
C ILE A 62 1.74 9.70 21.42
N ILE A 63 1.21 10.15 22.55
CA ILE A 63 1.93 10.94 23.54
C ILE A 63 2.07 10.05 24.77
N PHE A 64 3.30 9.75 25.14
CA PHE A 64 3.63 8.89 26.29
C PHE A 64 4.46 9.69 27.29
N GLN A 65 3.99 9.79 28.53
CA GLN A 65 4.73 10.38 29.65
C GLN A 65 5.18 9.26 30.59
N ASP A 66 4.26 8.39 31.01
CA ASP A 66 4.51 7.19 31.81
C ASP A 66 3.38 6.15 31.64
N GLU A 67 3.44 5.03 32.37
CA GLU A 67 2.46 3.93 32.29
C GLU A 67 1.02 4.34 32.65
N HIS A 68 0.85 5.42 33.42
CA HIS A 68 -0.44 5.97 33.86
C HIS A 68 -0.84 7.23 33.09
N ASN A 69 0.09 7.87 32.38
CA ASN A 69 -0.12 9.13 31.67
C ASN A 69 0.26 8.99 30.20
N TRP A 70 -0.73 8.67 29.37
CA TRP A 70 -0.58 8.59 27.93
C TRP A 70 -1.87 8.97 27.20
N ASN A 71 -1.72 9.43 25.96
CA ASN A 71 -2.80 9.73 25.05
C ASN A 71 -2.49 9.11 23.69
N VAL A 72 -3.48 8.48 23.09
CA VAL A 72 -3.35 7.79 21.79
C VAL A 72 -4.45 8.27 20.87
N TRP A 73 -4.13 8.47 19.59
CA TRP A 73 -5.10 8.82 18.56
C TRP A 73 -5.30 7.64 17.63
N ILE A 74 -6.50 7.07 17.66
CA ILE A 74 -6.91 5.96 16.80
C ILE A 74 -8.06 6.38 15.89
N ASN A 75 -7.89 6.25 14.59
CA ASN A 75 -8.87 6.68 13.58
C ASN A 75 -9.38 8.12 13.85
N GLY A 76 -8.47 9.02 14.22
CA GLY A 76 -8.75 10.42 14.55
C GLY A 76 -9.38 10.66 15.93
N ARG A 77 -9.61 9.63 16.75
CA ARG A 77 -10.18 9.76 18.09
C ARG A 77 -9.13 9.61 19.18
N LYS A 78 -9.16 10.53 20.15
CA LYS A 78 -8.29 10.48 21.34
C LYS A 78 -8.80 9.42 22.31
N ILE A 79 -7.88 8.61 22.83
CA ILE A 79 -8.08 7.63 23.91
C ILE A 79 -7.06 7.95 24.99
N GLU A 80 -7.54 8.09 26.21
CA GLU A 80 -6.76 8.53 27.38
C GLU A 80 -6.51 7.34 28.30
N SER A 81 -5.42 7.38 29.05
CA SER A 81 -5.07 6.33 30.01
C SER A 81 -6.12 6.05 31.08
N THR A 82 -6.91 7.07 31.45
CA THR A 82 -8.04 6.97 32.40
C THR A 82 -9.22 6.18 31.83
N CYS A 83 -9.35 6.12 30.51
CA CYS A 83 -10.40 5.41 29.80
C CYS A 83 -9.79 4.65 28.61
N PRO A 84 -9.04 3.56 28.87
CA PRO A 84 -8.35 2.83 27.82
C PRO A 84 -9.30 2.01 26.93
N HIS A 85 -10.61 2.06 27.21
CA HIS A 85 -11.64 1.36 26.47
C HIS A 85 -12.50 2.34 25.66
N CYS A 86 -12.49 2.18 24.34
CA CYS A 86 -13.36 2.92 23.43
C CYS A 86 -14.47 1.99 22.93
N ALA A 87 -15.60 1.96 23.64
CA ALA A 87 -16.74 1.10 23.33
C ALA A 87 -17.28 1.31 21.91
N ARG A 88 -17.29 2.57 21.43
CA ARG A 88 -17.73 2.93 20.06
C ARG A 88 -16.87 2.31 18.97
N GLN A 89 -15.62 2.00 19.25
CA GLN A 89 -14.68 1.37 18.32
C GLN A 89 -14.41 -0.10 18.69
N HIS A 90 -15.11 -0.63 19.70
CA HIS A 90 -14.88 -1.97 20.27
C HIS A 90 -13.39 -2.24 20.54
N LEU A 91 -12.72 -1.25 21.14
CA LEU A 91 -11.28 -1.20 21.29
C LEU A 91 -10.88 -1.10 22.76
N LYS A 92 -9.86 -1.85 23.18
CA LYS A 92 -9.24 -1.74 24.50
C LYS A 92 -7.73 -1.64 24.37
N ILE A 93 -7.14 -0.56 24.87
CA ILE A 93 -5.69 -0.42 25.00
C ILE A 93 -5.26 -1.21 26.24
N SER A 94 -4.30 -2.10 26.04
CA SER A 94 -3.77 -2.98 27.10
C SER A 94 -2.47 -2.45 27.68
N ASP A 95 -1.63 -1.86 26.85
CA ASP A 95 -0.31 -1.37 27.25
C ASP A 95 0.22 -0.32 26.25
N VAL A 96 1.03 0.62 26.72
CA VAL A 96 1.74 1.61 25.90
C VAL A 96 3.21 1.63 26.31
N LYS A 97 4.10 1.14 25.43
CA LYS A 97 5.55 1.07 25.68
C LYS A 97 6.34 1.37 24.43
N ASN A 98 7.47 2.04 24.58
CA ASN A 98 8.42 2.31 23.49
C ASN A 98 7.75 2.89 22.23
N ASN A 99 6.85 3.87 22.41
CA ASN A 99 6.09 4.49 21.33
C ASN A 99 5.26 3.48 20.50
N LYS A 100 4.79 2.42 21.13
CA LYS A 100 3.85 1.44 20.57
C LYS A 100 2.74 1.18 21.56
N ILE A 101 1.56 0.90 21.03
CA ILE A 101 0.40 0.49 21.80
C ILE A 101 0.12 -0.98 21.52
N ARG A 102 -0.17 -1.74 22.58
CA ARG A 102 -0.77 -3.06 22.49
C ARG A 102 -2.25 -2.90 22.78
N LEU A 103 -3.08 -3.37 21.86
CA LEU A 103 -4.53 -3.21 21.96
C LEU A 103 -5.27 -4.46 21.50
N GLU A 104 -6.51 -4.54 21.96
CA GLU A 104 -7.50 -5.52 21.56
C GLU A 104 -8.60 -4.80 20.80
N TRP A 105 -8.88 -5.26 19.58
CA TRP A 105 -9.95 -4.74 18.75
C TRP A 105 -10.91 -5.87 18.35
N ILE A 106 -12.20 -5.67 18.57
CA ILE A 106 -13.24 -6.60 18.09
C ILE A 106 -13.80 -6.06 16.78
N HIS A 107 -13.53 -6.75 15.68
CA HIS A 107 -13.98 -6.38 14.35
C HIS A 107 -14.76 -7.52 13.72
N LYS A 108 -16.00 -7.25 13.27
CA LYS A 108 -16.89 -8.25 12.65
C LYS A 108 -16.98 -9.56 13.46
N GLY A 109 -17.06 -9.43 14.80
CA GLY A 109 -17.15 -10.55 15.75
C GLY A 109 -15.84 -11.28 16.03
N LYS A 110 -14.72 -10.89 15.42
CA LYS A 110 -13.40 -11.47 15.64
C LYS A 110 -12.55 -10.57 16.53
N LYS A 111 -11.81 -11.18 17.44
CA LYS A 111 -10.86 -10.49 18.33
C LYS A 111 -9.48 -10.43 17.67
N HIS A 112 -8.92 -9.23 17.60
CA HIS A 112 -7.59 -8.95 17.08
C HIS A 112 -6.71 -8.41 18.20
N LEU A 113 -5.56 -9.05 18.42
CA LEU A 113 -4.53 -8.56 19.34
C LEU A 113 -3.42 -7.92 18.52
N ILE A 114 -3.22 -6.61 18.70
CA ILE A 114 -2.46 -5.80 17.75
C ILE A 114 -1.43 -4.99 18.52
N THR A 115 -0.22 -4.87 17.94
CA THR A 115 0.76 -3.86 18.35
C THR A 115 0.99 -2.90 17.20
N ILE A 116 0.68 -1.62 17.40
CA ILE A 116 0.91 -0.57 16.38
C ILE A 116 1.61 0.64 16.99
N GLY A 117 2.39 1.34 16.18
CA GLY A 117 3.00 2.64 16.50
C GLY A 117 2.39 3.77 15.67
N PRO A 118 2.89 5.01 15.83
CA PRO A 118 2.44 6.15 15.05
C PRO A 118 2.66 5.92 13.55
N ASN A 119 1.78 6.49 12.71
CA ASN A 119 1.81 6.35 11.25
C ASN A 119 1.74 4.89 10.78
N GLN A 120 1.14 4.01 11.60
CA GLN A 120 0.84 2.64 11.22
C GLN A 120 -0.66 2.43 11.26
N TYR A 121 -1.14 1.56 10.38
CA TYR A 121 -2.49 1.04 10.47
C TYR A 121 -2.47 -0.48 10.46
N TYR A 122 -3.45 -1.06 11.14
CA TYR A 122 -3.74 -2.48 11.06
C TYR A 122 -4.90 -2.70 10.10
N ASN A 123 -4.76 -3.64 9.17
CA ASN A 123 -5.84 -4.10 8.31
C ASN A 123 -6.32 -5.47 8.81
N ALA A 124 -7.59 -5.57 9.21
CA ALA A 124 -8.17 -6.80 9.74
C ALA A 124 -8.34 -7.91 8.69
N ALA A 125 -8.64 -7.55 7.44
CA ALA A 125 -8.77 -8.51 6.35
C ALA A 125 -7.44 -9.21 6.03
N LEU A 126 -6.34 -8.45 6.09
CA LEU A 126 -4.98 -8.96 5.92
C LEU A 126 -4.35 -9.48 7.20
N SER A 127 -4.96 -9.19 8.36
CA SER A 127 -4.41 -9.42 9.69
C SER A 127 -2.97 -8.92 9.84
N LYS A 128 -2.67 -7.75 9.26
CA LYS A 128 -1.31 -7.23 9.13
C LYS A 128 -1.22 -5.74 9.48
N VAL A 129 -0.11 -5.36 10.11
CA VAL A 129 0.28 -3.95 10.33
C VAL A 129 1.05 -3.43 9.11
N ILE A 130 0.66 -2.25 8.65
CA ILE A 130 1.23 -1.58 7.49
C ILE A 130 1.70 -0.19 7.93
N THR A 131 2.91 0.18 7.52
CA THR A 131 3.52 1.48 7.82
C THR A 131 3.21 2.46 6.70
N ILE A 132 2.80 3.68 7.07
CA ILE A 132 2.61 4.79 6.15
C ILE A 132 3.94 5.56 6.11
N ASN A 133 4.66 5.45 5.00
CA ASN A 133 5.83 6.28 4.76
C ASN A 133 5.34 7.61 4.21
N THR A 134 5.15 8.60 5.08
CA THR A 134 5.06 9.99 4.64
C THR A 134 6.47 10.47 4.30
N THR A 135 6.85 10.38 3.03
CA THR A 135 7.97 11.18 2.52
C THR A 135 7.62 12.66 2.66
N PRO A 136 8.51 13.50 3.23
CA PRO A 136 8.29 14.94 3.33
C PRO A 136 8.24 15.63 1.96
#